data_AF-A0A413G7Y2-F1
#
_entry.id   AF-A0A413G7Y2-F1
#
_cell.length_a   1.000
_cell.length_b   1.000
_cell.length_c   1.000
_cell.angle_alpha   90.00
_cell.angle_beta   90.00
_cell.angle_gamma   90.00
#
_symmetry.space_group_name_H-M   'P 1'
#
loop_
_entity.id
_entity.type
_entity.pdbx_description
1 polymer ?
#
loop_
_entity_poly.entity_id
_entity_poly.type
_entity_poly.pdbx_seq_one_letter_code
_entity_poly.pdbx_strand_id
1 'polypeptide(L)'
;MDYCKELQDKLEESYHQLIQRWMASTSEQLIEAAEEISAAQFIYHNLADSIHEEDAAFLFHLDDPLETMTNKWIEENGWGIVHDEEIRHCIYSLREETEEFCMEPQL
;
A
#
# COMPACT_ATOMS: atom_id res chain seq x y z
N MET A 1 22.60 -14.80 -10.40
CA MET A 1 21.27 -14.29 -10.74
C MET A 1 21.13 -13.02 -9.93
N ASP A 2 20.68 -11.95 -10.55
CA ASP A 2 20.39 -10.69 -9.86
C ASP A 2 18.93 -10.77 -9.44
N TYR A 3 18.67 -11.27 -8.23
CA TYR A 3 17.30 -11.55 -7.80
C TYR A 3 16.48 -10.28 -7.63
N CYS A 4 17.12 -9.15 -7.26
CA CYS A 4 16.44 -7.86 -7.22
C CYS A 4 15.88 -7.49 -8.60
N LYS A 5 16.70 -7.62 -9.65
CA LYS A 5 16.25 -7.34 -11.01
C LYS A 5 15.18 -8.32 -11.51
N GLU A 6 15.40 -9.62 -11.33
CA GLU A 6 14.43 -10.64 -11.80
C GLU A 6 13.08 -10.53 -11.07
N LEU A 7 13.11 -10.20 -9.77
CA LEU A 7 11.90 -9.91 -9.02
C LEU A 7 11.21 -8.64 -9.54
N GLN A 8 11.95 -7.58 -9.84
CA GLN A 8 11.38 -6.36 -10.40
C GLN A 8 10.65 -6.62 -11.72
N ASP A 9 11.26 -7.38 -12.64
CA ASP A 9 10.63 -7.75 -13.92
C ASP A 9 9.34 -8.55 -13.69
N LYS A 10 9.35 -9.49 -12.73
CA LYS A 10 8.17 -10.29 -12.36
C LYS A 10 7.05 -9.45 -11.72
N LEU A 11 7.41 -8.49 -10.85
CA LEU A 11 6.45 -7.57 -10.23
C LEU A 11 5.82 -6.64 -11.28
N GLU A 12 6.60 -6.16 -12.26
CA GLU A 12 6.10 -5.33 -13.35
C GLU A 12 5.08 -6.08 -14.22
N GLU A 13 5.35 -7.35 -14.54
CA GLU A 13 4.41 -8.18 -15.28
C GLU A 13 3.10 -8.40 -14.51
N SER A 14 3.16 -8.80 -13.24
CA SER A 14 1.96 -8.96 -12.39
C SER A 14 1.19 -7.65 -12.24
N TYR A 15 1.89 -6.53 -12.03
CA TYR A 15 1.24 -5.22 -11.87
C TYR A 15 0.54 -4.76 -13.15
N HIS A 16 1.15 -4.97 -14.32
CA HIS A 16 0.52 -4.67 -15.60
C HIS A 16 -0.76 -5.48 -15.82
N GLN A 17 -0.78 -6.76 -15.44
CA GLN A 17 -1.98 -7.61 -15.50
C GLN A 17 -3.08 -7.10 -14.56
N LEU A 18 -2.74 -6.66 -13.34
CA LEU A 18 -3.68 -6.05 -12.40
C LEU A 18 -4.30 -4.77 -12.96
N ILE A 19 -3.49 -3.89 -13.55
CA ILE A 19 -3.98 -2.65 -14.19
C ILE A 19 -4.97 -2.98 -15.31
N GLN A 20 -4.65 -3.96 -16.16
CA GLN A 20 -5.56 -4.39 -17.24
C GLN A 20 -6.89 -4.92 -16.69
N ARG A 21 -6.85 -5.71 -15.60
CA ARG A 21 -8.06 -6.21 -14.92
C ARG A 21 -8.90 -5.06 -14.36
N TRP A 22 -8.29 -4.10 -13.68
CA TRP A 22 -9.00 -2.93 -13.13
C TRP A 22 -9.61 -2.08 -14.24
N MET A 23 -8.88 -1.84 -15.34
CA MET A 23 -9.40 -1.08 -16.48
C MET A 23 -10.59 -1.74 -17.18
N ALA A 24 -10.76 -3.06 -17.03
CA ALA A 24 -11.90 -3.81 -17.55
C ALA A 24 -13.06 -3.97 -16.54
N SER A 25 -12.88 -3.53 -15.30
CA SER A 25 -13.86 -3.68 -14.22
C SER A 25 -14.92 -2.56 -14.24
N THR A 26 -16.09 -2.82 -13.67
CA THR A 26 -17.12 -1.78 -13.46
C THR A 26 -16.75 -0.88 -12.29
N SER A 27 -17.44 0.26 -12.16
CA SER A 27 -17.24 1.16 -11.01
C SER A 27 -17.53 0.49 -9.68
N GLU A 28 -18.54 -0.37 -9.60
CA GLU A 28 -18.87 -1.12 -8.37
C GLU A 28 -17.76 -2.07 -7.98
N GLN A 29 -17.21 -2.82 -8.96
CA GLN A 29 -16.09 -3.74 -8.73
C GLN A 29 -14.83 -3.00 -8.28
N LEU A 30 -14.57 -1.81 -8.85
CA LEU A 30 -13.43 -0.98 -8.45
C LEU A 30 -13.57 -0.42 -7.03
N ILE A 31 -14.79 -0.09 -6.60
CA ILE A 31 -15.05 0.33 -5.22
C ILE A 31 -14.81 -0.83 -4.25
N GLU A 32 -15.28 -2.03 -4.58
CA GLU A 32 -15.04 -3.23 -3.77
C GLU A 32 -13.53 -3.59 -3.71
N ALA A 33 -12.80 -3.38 -4.80
CA ALA A 33 -11.36 -3.64 -4.89
C ALA A 33 -10.48 -2.47 -4.38
N ALA A 34 -11.04 -1.39 -3.83
CA ALA A 34 -10.27 -0.19 -3.53
C ALA A 34 -9.13 -0.41 -2.52
N GLU A 35 -9.33 -1.27 -1.52
CA GLU A 35 -8.26 -1.67 -0.57
C GLU A 35 -7.14 -2.43 -1.29
N GLU A 36 -7.52 -3.41 -2.13
CA GLU A 36 -6.59 -4.20 -2.94
C GLU A 36 -5.77 -3.30 -3.87
N ILE A 37 -6.43 -2.36 -4.56
CA ILE A 37 -5.80 -1.39 -5.47
C ILE A 37 -4.77 -0.56 -4.72
N SER A 38 -5.15 0.00 -3.57
CA SER A 38 -4.27 0.84 -2.76
C SER A 38 -3.06 0.06 -2.25
N ALA A 39 -3.28 -1.16 -1.76
CA ALA A 39 -2.20 -2.01 -1.23
C ALA A 39 -1.25 -2.47 -2.34
N ALA A 40 -1.76 -2.93 -3.48
CA ALA A 40 -0.95 -3.35 -4.61
C ALA A 40 -0.12 -2.19 -5.19
N GLN A 41 -0.70 -0.99 -5.28
CA GLN A 41 0.04 0.22 -5.63
C GLN A 41 1.15 0.50 -4.63
N PHE A 42 0.85 0.49 -3.34
CA PHE A 42 1.84 0.77 -2.30
C PHE A 42 3.01 -0.22 -2.36
N ILE A 43 2.71 -1.53 -2.42
CA ILE A 43 3.74 -2.57 -2.49
C ILE A 43 4.57 -2.44 -3.76
N TYR A 44 3.96 -2.34 -4.93
CA TYR A 44 4.70 -2.25 -6.19
C TYR A 44 5.72 -1.09 -6.20
N HIS A 45 5.32 0.09 -5.70
CA HIS A 45 6.20 1.27 -5.73
C HIS A 45 7.27 1.29 -4.63
N ASN A 46 7.06 0.60 -3.50
CA ASN A 46 7.98 0.69 -2.36
C ASN A 46 8.82 -0.57 -2.14
N LEU A 47 8.41 -1.72 -2.69
CA LEU A 47 9.09 -3.00 -2.46
C LEU A 47 10.50 -2.99 -3.05
N ALA A 48 10.68 -2.51 -4.28
CA ALA A 48 12.00 -2.50 -4.94
C ALA A 48 13.05 -1.67 -4.19
N ASP A 49 12.64 -0.56 -3.56
CA ASP A 49 13.55 0.33 -2.81
C ASP A 49 13.87 -0.20 -1.40
N SER A 50 13.08 -1.15 -0.90
CA SER A 50 13.13 -1.59 0.50
C SER A 50 13.74 -2.98 0.71
N ILE A 51 13.94 -3.78 -0.36
CA ILE A 51 14.35 -5.18 -0.24
C ILE A 51 15.87 -5.38 -0.35
N HIS A 52 16.37 -6.37 0.36
CA HIS A 52 17.73 -6.89 0.19
C HIS A 52 17.73 -8.11 -0.74
N GLU A 53 18.91 -8.48 -1.27
CA GLU A 53 19.07 -9.59 -2.22
C GLU A 53 18.51 -10.92 -1.68
N GLU A 54 18.65 -11.18 -0.38
CA GLU A 54 18.13 -12.40 0.27
C GLU A 54 16.59 -12.44 0.28
N ASP A 55 15.95 -11.30 0.57
CA ASP A 55 14.49 -11.17 0.55
C ASP A 55 13.97 -11.25 -0.90
N ALA A 56 14.69 -10.64 -1.84
CA ALA A 56 14.37 -10.71 -3.25
C ALA A 56 14.39 -12.15 -3.76
N ALA A 57 15.40 -12.94 -3.36
CA ALA A 57 15.48 -14.35 -3.68
C ALA A 57 14.30 -15.14 -3.09
N PHE A 58 13.91 -14.89 -1.84
CA PHE A 58 12.74 -15.55 -1.24
C PHE A 58 11.45 -15.22 -2.02
N LEU A 59 11.18 -13.93 -2.24
CA LEU A 59 9.96 -13.47 -2.92
C LEU A 59 9.89 -13.95 -4.36
N PHE A 60 11.01 -13.99 -5.08
CA PHE A 60 11.06 -14.43 -6.47
C PHE A 60 10.51 -15.86 -6.68
N HIS A 61 10.69 -16.74 -5.69
CA HIS A 61 10.21 -18.13 -5.74
C HIS A 61 8.72 -18.29 -5.44
N LEU A 62 8.02 -17.24 -5.00
CA LEU A 62 6.56 -17.25 -4.87
C LEU A 62 5.92 -17.26 -6.26
N ASP A 63 4.74 -17.86 -6.41
CA ASP A 63 4.03 -17.90 -7.69
C ASP A 63 3.72 -16.49 -8.19
N ASP A 64 3.01 -15.70 -7.38
CA ASP A 64 2.81 -14.26 -7.57
C ASP A 64 3.28 -13.49 -6.31
N PRO A 65 4.50 -12.92 -6.34
CA PRO A 65 5.03 -12.16 -5.20
C PRO A 65 4.26 -10.87 -4.93
N LEU A 66 3.69 -10.23 -5.96
CA LEU A 66 2.95 -8.98 -5.79
C LEU A 66 1.63 -9.23 -5.09
N GLU A 67 0.87 -10.23 -5.53
CA GLU A 67 -0.39 -10.65 -4.89
C GLU A 67 -0.13 -11.08 -3.45
N THR A 68 0.90 -11.91 -3.23
CA THR A 68 1.24 -12.41 -1.89
C THR A 68 1.56 -11.27 -0.93
N MET A 69 2.42 -10.33 -1.34
CA MET A 69 2.79 -9.18 -0.51
C MET A 69 1.62 -8.20 -0.32
N THR A 70 0.77 -8.03 -1.33
CA THR A 70 -0.45 -7.20 -1.23
C THR A 70 -1.40 -7.75 -0.18
N ASN A 71 -1.69 -9.06 -0.24
CA ASN A 71 -2.55 -9.72 0.73
C ASN A 71 -1.96 -9.66 2.15
N LYS A 72 -0.64 -9.85 2.27
CA LYS A 72 0.05 -9.74 3.55
C LYS A 72 -0.02 -8.33 4.14
N TRP A 73 0.15 -7.31 3.29
CA TRP A 73 0.01 -5.92 3.70
C TRP A 73 -1.40 -5.60 4.20
N ILE A 74 -2.43 -6.05 3.50
CA ILE A 74 -3.84 -5.87 3.89
C ILE A 74 -4.13 -6.58 5.22
N GLU A 75 -3.63 -7.80 5.40
CA GLU A 75 -3.79 -8.53 6.67
C GLU A 75 -3.23 -7.75 7.85
N GLU A 76 -2.11 -7.04 7.67
CA GLU A 76 -1.40 -6.37 8.77
C GLU A 76 -1.77 -4.89 8.92
N ASN A 77 -2.18 -4.22 7.85
CA ASN A 77 -2.35 -2.76 7.79
C ASN A 77 -3.67 -2.33 7.12
N GLY A 78 -4.52 -3.27 6.71
CA GLY A 78 -5.76 -3.00 6.01
C GLY A 78 -6.84 -2.35 6.88
N TRP A 79 -7.96 -2.03 6.26
CA TRP A 79 -9.14 -1.41 6.85
C TRP A 79 -9.83 -2.29 7.89
N GLY A 80 -9.62 -3.61 7.81
CA GLY A 80 -10.13 -4.57 8.80
C GLY A 80 -9.40 -4.53 10.15
N ILE A 81 -8.27 -3.83 10.24
CA ILE A 81 -7.50 -3.66 11.47
C ILE A 81 -8.12 -2.58 12.36
N VAL A 82 -7.97 -2.70 13.67
CA VAL A 82 -8.51 -1.76 14.64
C VAL A 82 -7.62 -0.50 14.67
N HIS A 83 -8.10 0.59 14.06
CA HIS A 83 -7.40 1.88 13.95
C HIS A 83 -7.87 2.93 14.97
N ASP A 84 -8.38 2.47 16.12
CA ASP A 84 -9.05 3.29 17.12
C ASP A 84 -8.13 4.36 17.75
N GLU A 85 -6.85 4.03 17.93
CA GLU A 85 -5.86 4.92 18.54
C GLU A 85 -5.38 5.97 17.54
N GLU A 86 -5.14 5.56 16.30
CA GLU A 86 -4.79 6.40 15.16
C GLU A 86 -5.89 7.45 14.91
N ILE A 87 -7.16 7.02 14.94
CA ILE A 87 -8.30 7.94 14.81
C ILE A 87 -8.34 8.94 15.97
N ARG A 88 -8.11 8.48 17.22
CA ARG A 88 -8.06 9.39 18.38
C ARG A 88 -6.89 10.37 18.28
N HIS A 89 -5.75 9.92 17.79
CA HIS A 89 -4.59 10.78 17.53
C HIS A 89 -4.92 11.84 16.48
N CYS A 90 -5.54 11.48 15.35
CA CYS A 90 -5.99 12.45 14.34
C CYS A 90 -6.92 13.53 14.94
N ILE A 91 -7.87 13.14 15.78
CA ILE A 91 -8.77 14.09 16.45
C ILE A 91 -7.98 15.02 17.38
N TYR A 92 -7.02 14.48 18.12
CA TYR A 92 -6.17 15.26 19.03
C TYR A 92 -5.31 16.27 18.26
N SER A 93 -4.59 15.84 17.21
CA SER A 93 -3.75 16.71 16.40
C SER A 93 -4.54 17.83 15.73
N LEU A 94 -5.73 17.54 15.20
CA LEU A 94 -6.61 18.55 14.63
C LEU A 94 -7.03 19.60 15.67
N ARG A 95 -7.25 19.21 16.93
CA ARG A 95 -7.57 20.16 18.00
C ARG A 95 -6.40 21.09 18.27
N GLU A 96 -5.19 20.55 18.43
CA GLU A 96 -3.98 21.36 18.65
C GLU A 96 -3.78 22.40 17.53
N GLU A 97 -3.88 21.98 16.27
CA GLU A 97 -3.77 22.88 15.11
C GLU A 97 -4.81 24.01 15.14
N THR A 98 -6.06 23.70 15.51
CA THR A 98 -7.14 24.70 15.56
C THR A 98 -7.05 25.64 16.76
N GLU A 99 -6.54 25.17 17.89
CA GLU A 99 -6.35 25.98 19.10
C GLU A 99 -5.14 26.92 18.96
N GLU A 100 -4.09 26.48 18.27
CA GLU A 100 -2.92 27.31 17.95
C GLU A 100 -3.28 28.47 16.99
N PHE A 101 -4.17 28.22 16.02
CA PHE A 101 -4.72 29.26 15.12
C PHE A 101 -5.58 30.32 15.84
N CYS A 102 -6.18 29.98 16.99
CA CYS A 102 -7.00 30.93 17.75
C CYS A 102 -6.16 31.87 18.65
N MET A 103 -4.85 31.63 18.75
CA MET A 103 -3.94 32.37 19.63
C MET A 103 -3.04 33.38 18.90
N GLU A 104 -3.18 33.56 17.56
CA GLU A 104 -2.54 34.69 16.87
C GLU A 104 -3.22 36.02 17.26
N PRO A 105 -2.54 36.94 17.96
CA PRO A 105 -3.10 38.25 18.24
C PRO A 105 -3.09 39.07 16.96
N GLN A 106 -4.24 39.61 16.57
CA GLN A 106 -4.34 40.69 15.59
C GLN A 106 -3.49 41.88 16.11
N LEU A 107 -2.52 42.31 15.29
CA LEU A 107 -1.67 43.49 15.51
C LEU A 107 -2.48 44.74 15.87
#